data_AF-O85010-F1
#
_entry.id   AF-O85010-F1
#
_cell.length_a   1.000
_cell.length_b   1.000
_cell.length_c   1.000
_cell.angle_alpha   90.00
_cell.angle_beta   90.00
_cell.angle_gamma   90.00
#
_symmetry.space_group_name_H-M   'P 1'
#
loop_
_entity.id
_entity.type
_entity.pdbx_description
1 polymer ?
#
loop_
_entity_poly.entity_id
_entity_poly.type
_entity_poly.pdbx_seq_one_letter_code
_entity_poly.pdbx_strand_id
1 'polypeptide(L)'
;MKKISFLIAGLLISGVASAVQLTTSGQVRMTDCALLNEDVQINVTSGVVAGVGCNARAIAITTCHTAGRTTSRTVNVCANTDGDPNTGVGGNEDCTQTQTTTGPAVASATTLAGTVTPQYPGGTCSAGTAETQAQSNLPTEE
;
A
#
# COMPACT_ATOMS: atom_id res chain seq x y z
N MET A 1 1.81 -46.14 -29.57
CA MET A 1 0.70 -46.39 -28.62
C MET A 1 0.91 -45.52 -27.38
N LYS A 2 -0.11 -44.72 -27.01
CA LYS A 2 -0.43 -44.00 -25.74
C LYS A 2 0.75 -43.48 -24.88
N LYS A 3 1.11 -42.19 -24.89
CA LYS A 3 0.48 -41.00 -24.25
C LYS A 3 0.18 -41.17 -22.76
N ILE A 4 0.96 -40.52 -21.87
CA ILE A 4 0.45 -39.83 -20.66
C ILE A 4 1.33 -38.59 -20.41
N SER A 5 0.84 -37.43 -20.87
CA SER A 5 1.28 -36.11 -20.45
C SER A 5 0.58 -35.79 -19.14
N PHE A 6 1.33 -35.60 -18.05
CA PHE A 6 0.80 -35.05 -16.80
C PHE A 6 1.20 -33.57 -16.73
N LEU A 7 0.44 -32.73 -17.44
CA LEU A 7 0.44 -31.28 -17.24
C LEU A 7 -0.40 -31.01 -16.00
N ILE A 8 0.27 -30.81 -14.86
CA ILE A 8 -0.35 -30.27 -13.66
C ILE A 8 -0.63 -28.79 -13.94
N ALA A 9 -1.81 -28.53 -14.50
CA ALA A 9 -2.43 -27.21 -14.58
C ALA A 9 -2.96 -26.84 -13.19
N GLY A 10 -2.05 -26.49 -12.28
CA GLY A 10 -2.38 -25.80 -11.03
C GLY A 10 -2.51 -24.31 -11.30
N LEU A 11 -3.57 -23.91 -12.01
CA LEU A 11 -3.92 -22.50 -12.13
C LEU A 11 -4.52 -22.08 -10.78
N LEU A 12 -3.65 -21.61 -9.88
CA LEU A 12 -4.05 -20.88 -8.69
C LEU A 12 -4.91 -19.69 -9.16
N ILE A 13 -6.20 -19.75 -8.87
CA ILE A 13 -7.07 -18.58 -8.92
C ILE A 13 -6.67 -17.75 -7.68
N SER A 14 -5.55 -17.06 -7.77
CA SER A 14 -5.21 -16.00 -6.80
C SER A 14 -6.26 -14.90 -6.96
N GLY A 15 -6.89 -14.52 -5.86
CA GLY A 15 -7.91 -13.48 -5.85
C GLY A 15 -7.38 -12.20 -6.49
N VAL A 16 -8.28 -11.50 -7.16
CA VAL A 16 -7.97 -10.31 -7.94
C VAL A 16 -7.65 -9.14 -7.00
N ALA A 17 -6.41 -9.09 -6.50
CA ALA A 17 -5.87 -7.86 -5.95
C ALA A 17 -5.84 -6.83 -7.08
N SER A 18 -6.57 -5.74 -6.90
CA SER A 18 -6.64 -4.66 -7.87
C SER A 18 -5.90 -3.44 -7.33
N ALA A 19 -5.32 -2.67 -8.24
CA ALA A 19 -4.56 -1.51 -7.87
C ALA A 19 -4.60 -0.41 -8.94
N VAL A 20 -4.52 0.82 -8.46
CA VAL A 20 -4.72 2.04 -9.24
C VAL A 20 -3.59 3.02 -8.95
N GLN A 21 -2.94 3.51 -10.00
CA GLN A 21 -1.97 4.60 -9.93
C GLN A 21 -2.63 5.93 -10.25
N LEU A 22 -2.33 6.95 -9.46
CA LEU A 22 -2.82 8.31 -9.66
C LEU A 22 -1.64 9.28 -9.71
N THR A 23 -1.27 9.70 -10.93
CA THR A 23 -0.26 10.75 -11.14
C THR A 23 -0.83 12.16 -10.99
N THR A 24 -2.16 12.28 -11.02
CA THR A 24 -2.97 13.49 -10.78
C THR A 24 -4.27 13.07 -10.10
N SER A 25 -5.14 14.02 -9.75
CA SER A 25 -6.49 13.68 -9.27
C SER A 25 -7.20 12.73 -10.25
N GLY A 26 -7.95 11.77 -9.72
CA GLY A 26 -8.60 10.74 -10.52
C GLY A 26 -9.60 9.92 -9.69
N GLN A 27 -10.29 9.00 -10.36
CA GLN A 27 -11.31 8.16 -9.74
C GLN A 27 -10.76 6.76 -9.50
N VAL A 28 -11.16 6.18 -8.37
CA VAL A 28 -11.08 4.75 -8.10
C VAL A 28 -12.48 4.19 -8.28
N ARG A 29 -12.64 3.27 -9.22
CA ARG A 29 -13.98 2.76 -9.55
C ARG A 29 -14.31 1.51 -8.74
N MET A 30 -15.59 1.20 -8.62
CA MET A 30 -16.04 -0.07 -8.04
C MET A 30 -15.49 -1.28 -8.80
N THR A 31 -15.22 -1.14 -10.11
CA THR A 31 -14.57 -2.19 -10.91
C THR A 31 -13.11 -2.43 -10.51
N ASP A 32 -12.45 -1.40 -9.98
CA ASP A 32 -11.08 -1.47 -9.49
C ASP A 32 -11.04 -1.86 -8.01
N CYS A 33 -12.17 -1.78 -7.29
CA CYS A 33 -12.25 -2.16 -5.88
C CYS A 33 -13.68 -2.52 -5.48
N ALA A 34 -13.96 -3.82 -5.42
CA ALA A 34 -15.31 -4.33 -5.16
C ALA A 34 -15.86 -4.00 -3.76
N LEU A 35 -15.00 -3.58 -2.82
CA LEU A 35 -15.43 -3.12 -1.49
C LEU A 35 -16.03 -1.71 -1.50
N LEU A 36 -15.86 -0.95 -2.58
CA LEU A 36 -16.50 0.35 -2.74
C LEU A 36 -17.96 0.19 -3.15
N ASN A 37 -18.84 1.02 -2.56
CA ASN A 37 -20.26 1.07 -2.93
C ASN A 37 -20.58 2.18 -3.95
N GLU A 38 -19.59 2.99 -4.30
CA GLU A 38 -19.64 4.01 -5.34
C GLU A 38 -18.22 4.34 -5.84
N ASP A 39 -18.10 4.96 -7.02
CA ASP A 39 -16.81 5.43 -7.52
C ASP A 39 -16.31 6.61 -6.66
N VAL A 40 -15.07 6.52 -6.20
CA VAL A 40 -14.47 7.52 -5.29
C VAL A 40 -13.50 8.41 -6.03
N GLN A 41 -13.73 9.73 -5.95
CA GLN A 41 -12.78 10.73 -6.46
C GLN A 41 -11.67 10.97 -5.43
N ILE A 42 -10.42 10.72 -5.82
CA ILE A 42 -9.22 11.06 -5.06
C ILE A 42 -8.63 12.34 -5.65
N ASN A 43 -8.51 13.36 -4.81
CA ASN A 43 -7.93 14.64 -5.20
C ASN A 43 -6.50 14.74 -4.68
N VAL A 44 -5.54 14.91 -5.59
CA VAL A 44 -4.13 15.16 -5.24
C VAL A 44 -3.67 16.48 -5.84
N THR A 45 -2.79 17.17 -5.13
CA THR A 45 -2.21 18.43 -5.59
C THR A 45 -1.03 18.19 -6.54
N SER A 46 -0.58 19.24 -7.22
CA SER A 46 0.63 19.18 -8.05
C SER A 46 1.83 18.69 -7.23
N GLY A 47 2.56 17.72 -7.77
CA GLY A 47 3.72 17.12 -7.11
C GLY A 47 3.36 16.02 -6.11
N VAL A 48 2.08 15.69 -5.91
CA VAL A 48 1.63 14.55 -5.12
C VAL A 48 1.13 13.45 -6.05
N VAL A 49 1.56 12.23 -5.77
CA VAL A 49 1.06 11.01 -6.43
C VAL A 49 0.41 10.10 -5.39
N ALA A 50 -0.53 9.29 -5.84
CA ALA A 50 -1.19 8.31 -5.01
C ALA A 50 -1.21 6.94 -5.68
N GLY A 51 -1.31 5.91 -4.84
CA GLY A 51 -1.57 4.55 -5.24
C GLY A 51 -2.66 3.98 -4.34
N VAL A 52 -3.55 3.19 -4.93
CA VAL A 52 -4.62 2.51 -4.22
C VAL A 52 -4.49 1.03 -4.48
N GLY A 53 -4.49 0.23 -3.43
CA GLY A 53 -4.58 -1.24 -3.49
C GLY A 53 -5.91 -1.69 -2.88
N CYS A 54 -6.51 -2.73 -3.44
CA CYS A 54 -7.76 -3.28 -2.93
C CYS A 54 -7.78 -4.80 -3.11
N ASN A 55 -8.27 -5.51 -2.09
CA ASN A 55 -8.60 -6.93 -2.17
C ASN A 55 -9.95 -7.20 -1.48
N ALA A 56 -10.30 -8.47 -1.31
CA ALA A 56 -11.58 -8.85 -0.70
C ALA A 56 -11.73 -8.44 0.79
N ARG A 57 -10.65 -8.01 1.45
CA ARG A 57 -10.60 -7.76 2.90
C ARG A 57 -10.38 -6.30 3.25
N ALA A 58 -9.65 -5.56 2.41
CA ALA A 58 -9.26 -4.19 2.72
C ALA A 58 -9.02 -3.33 1.48
N ILE A 59 -9.05 -2.02 1.71
CA ILE A 59 -8.59 -0.99 0.79
C ILE A 59 -7.40 -0.30 1.45
N ALA A 60 -6.34 -0.08 0.69
CA ALA A 60 -5.16 0.66 1.10
C ALA A 60 -4.94 1.83 0.14
N ILE A 61 -4.59 2.98 0.69
CA ILE A 61 -4.19 4.16 -0.08
C ILE A 61 -2.84 4.64 0.43
N THR A 62 -1.91 4.88 -0.47
CA THR A 62 -0.64 5.49 -0.16
C THR A 62 -0.45 6.73 -1.01
N THR A 63 0.04 7.80 -0.40
CA THR A 63 0.32 9.06 -1.08
C THR A 63 1.72 9.55 -0.73
N CYS A 64 2.37 10.22 -1.67
CA CYS A 64 3.65 10.84 -1.41
C CYS A 64 3.92 12.02 -2.35
N HIS A 65 4.82 12.90 -1.92
CA HIS A 65 5.28 14.01 -2.74
C HIS A 65 6.50 13.57 -3.59
N THR A 66 6.49 13.83 -4.90
CA THR A 66 7.55 13.39 -5.82
C THR A 66 8.91 14.03 -5.51
N ALA A 67 8.90 15.26 -4.98
CA ALA A 67 10.08 15.94 -4.43
C ALA A 67 10.25 15.74 -2.91
N GLY A 68 9.62 14.72 -2.33
CA GLY A 68 9.73 14.41 -0.91
C GLY A 68 11.17 14.15 -0.48
N ARG A 69 11.55 14.60 0.72
CA ARG A 69 12.91 14.39 1.25
C ARG A 69 13.21 12.90 1.35
N THR A 70 14.33 12.45 0.79
CA THR A 70 14.77 11.05 0.81
C THR A 70 15.97 10.78 1.72
N THR A 71 16.52 11.83 2.34
CA THR A 71 17.69 11.74 3.23
C THR A 71 17.45 10.75 4.37
N SER A 72 18.49 10.01 4.72
CA SER A 72 18.49 9.12 5.88
C SER A 72 18.10 9.85 7.16
N ARG A 73 17.25 9.22 7.96
CA ARG A 73 16.75 9.74 9.24
C ARG A 73 16.46 8.61 10.21
N THR A 74 16.49 8.92 11.50
CA THR A 74 16.02 8.00 12.54
C THR A 74 14.52 8.16 12.72
N VAL A 75 13.78 7.05 12.72
CA VAL A 75 12.34 7.00 12.97
C VAL A 75 12.04 6.08 14.14
N ASN A 76 10.97 6.36 14.88
CA ASN A 76 10.51 5.48 15.95
C ASN A 76 9.70 4.33 15.35
N VAL A 77 9.96 3.11 15.81
CA VAL A 77 9.25 1.91 15.37
C VAL A 77 8.48 1.36 16.56
N CYS A 78 7.17 1.27 16.41
CA CYS A 78 6.27 0.76 17.44
C CYS A 78 5.98 -0.72 17.17
N ALA A 79 5.92 -1.53 18.24
CA ALA A 79 5.46 -2.91 18.11
C ALA A 79 3.98 -2.91 17.70
N ASN A 80 3.63 -3.76 16.74
CA ASN A 80 2.26 -3.85 16.25
C ASN A 80 1.38 -4.56 17.27
N THR A 81 0.39 -3.88 17.83
CA THR A 81 -0.52 -4.46 18.84
C THR A 81 -1.73 -5.16 18.24
N ASP A 82 -2.08 -4.88 16.97
CA ASP A 82 -3.41 -5.20 16.44
C ASP A 82 -3.41 -6.04 15.15
N GLY A 83 -2.28 -6.68 14.80
CA GLY A 83 -2.21 -7.55 13.61
C GLY A 83 -2.29 -6.81 12.27
N ASP A 84 -2.12 -5.48 12.27
CA ASP A 84 -1.96 -4.67 11.06
C ASP A 84 -0.62 -5.02 10.38
N PRO A 85 -0.56 -5.28 9.06
CA PRO A 85 0.72 -5.45 8.37
C PRO A 85 1.58 -4.17 8.37
N ASN A 86 0.99 -2.99 8.59
CA ASN A 86 1.75 -1.76 8.76
C ASN A 86 2.34 -1.73 10.17
N THR A 87 3.59 -2.20 10.33
CA THR A 87 4.38 -1.86 11.51
C THR A 87 4.29 -0.36 11.74
N GLY A 88 3.72 0.01 12.90
CA GLY A 88 3.45 1.38 13.28
C GLY A 88 4.74 2.18 13.36
N VAL A 89 5.20 2.72 12.25
CA VAL A 89 6.11 3.85 12.29
C VAL A 89 5.21 5.03 12.64
N GLY A 90 4.95 5.23 13.93
CA GLY A 90 4.03 6.24 14.43
C GLY A 90 4.76 7.08 15.47
N GLY A 91 4.49 8.39 15.48
CA GLY A 91 5.01 9.30 16.50
C GLY A 91 4.35 9.12 17.87
N ASN A 92 3.94 7.91 18.23
CA ASN A 92 3.41 7.66 19.56
C ASN A 92 4.57 7.67 20.56
N GLU A 93 4.35 8.31 21.71
CA GLU A 93 5.37 8.56 22.73
C GLU A 93 5.87 7.25 23.39
N ASP A 94 5.14 6.16 23.20
CA ASP A 94 5.44 4.82 23.74
C ASP A 94 6.37 3.96 22.84
N CYS A 95 6.85 4.49 21.72
CA CYS A 95 7.68 3.74 20.79
C CYS A 95 9.14 3.75 21.26
N THR A 96 9.55 2.66 21.90
CA THR A 96 10.87 2.53 22.54
C THR A 96 12.00 2.14 21.59
N GLN A 97 11.68 1.69 20.38
CA GLN A 97 12.66 1.30 19.37
C GLN A 97 12.80 2.36 18.29
N THR A 98 14.01 2.51 17.77
CA THR A 98 14.30 3.40 16.64
C THR A 98 15.00 2.64 15.53
N GLN A 99 14.79 3.08 14.29
CA GLN A 99 15.46 2.54 13.12
C GLN A 99 15.91 3.68 12.21
N THR A 100 17.08 3.51 11.58
CA THR A 100 17.51 4.40 10.50
C THR A 100 16.84 3.96 9.20
N THR A 101 16.11 4.88 8.57
CA THR A 101 15.44 4.64 7.29
C THR A 101 15.82 5.69 6.25
N THR A 102 15.73 5.34 4.97
CA THR A 102 16.03 6.19 3.81
C THR A 102 14.90 6.05 2.79
N GLY A 103 14.59 7.13 2.07
CA GLY A 103 13.45 7.18 1.14
C GLY A 103 12.41 8.22 1.56
N PRO A 104 11.46 8.57 0.68
CA PRO A 104 10.38 9.50 1.00
C PRO A 104 9.53 8.96 2.15
N ALA A 105 9.04 9.87 3.00
CA ALA A 105 7.93 9.53 3.86
C ALA A 105 6.67 9.46 2.99
N VAL A 106 6.03 8.30 2.93
CA VAL A 106 4.77 8.11 2.22
C VAL A 106 3.67 7.94 3.25
N ALA A 107 2.62 8.75 3.16
CA ALA A 107 1.48 8.62 4.06
C ALA A 107 0.59 7.50 3.55
N SER A 108 0.42 6.45 4.35
CA SER A 108 -0.41 5.30 3.99
C SER A 108 -1.54 5.10 4.97
N ALA A 109 -2.71 4.72 4.46
CA ALA A 109 -3.87 4.35 5.24
C ALA A 109 -4.44 3.03 4.74
N THR A 110 -5.01 2.24 5.64
CA THR A 110 -5.76 1.02 5.29
C THR A 110 -7.09 0.98 6.02
N THR A 111 -8.11 0.42 5.39
CA THR A 111 -9.41 0.18 6.06
C THR A 111 -9.33 -0.93 7.10
N LEU A 112 -8.29 -1.77 7.08
CA LEU A 112 -8.06 -2.80 8.08
C LEU A 112 -7.63 -2.19 9.41
N ALA A 113 -6.72 -1.21 9.36
CA ALA A 113 -6.15 -0.57 10.53
C ALA A 113 -6.96 0.64 11.01
N GLY A 114 -7.63 1.34 10.09
CA GLY A 114 -8.36 2.57 10.40
C GLY A 114 -7.45 3.74 10.81
N THR A 115 -6.15 3.67 10.51
CA THR A 115 -5.17 4.71 10.85
C THR A 115 -4.34 5.13 9.62
N VAL A 116 -3.70 6.30 9.72
CA VAL A 116 -2.73 6.80 8.75
C VAL A 116 -1.34 6.69 9.35
N THR A 117 -0.46 5.92 8.73
CA THR A 117 0.93 5.73 9.17
C THR A 117 1.92 6.11 8.07
N PRO A 118 3.05 6.77 8.40
CA PRO A 118 4.14 6.94 7.45
C PRO A 118 4.83 5.61 7.17
N GLN A 119 5.11 5.36 5.90
CA GLN A 119 5.99 4.29 5.44
C GLN A 119 7.19 4.91 4.71
N TYR A 120 8.26 4.15 4.54
CA TYR A 120 9.52 4.63 3.93
C TYR A 120 10.01 3.67 2.86
N PRO A 121 9.26 3.48 1.76
CA PRO A 121 9.76 2.74 0.61
C PRO A 121 10.98 3.49 0.10
N GLY A 122 12.13 2.81 0.02
CA GLY A 122 13.37 3.42 -0.48
C GLY A 122 13.22 4.03 -1.88
N GLY A 123 14.22 4.80 -2.32
CA GLY A 123 14.22 5.42 -3.65
C GLY A 123 13.43 6.73 -3.70
N THR A 124 12.80 7.02 -4.85
CA THR A 124 11.99 8.22 -5.07
C THR A 124 10.50 7.91 -5.01
N CYS A 125 9.71 8.93 -4.66
CA CYS A 125 8.26 8.83 -4.72
C CYS A 125 7.78 8.89 -6.17
N SER A 126 7.12 7.83 -6.63
CA SER A 126 6.46 7.72 -7.92
C SER A 126 5.06 7.10 -7.72
N ALA A 127 4.17 7.23 -8.70
CA ALA A 127 2.84 6.62 -8.61
C ALA A 127 2.93 5.09 -8.49
N GLY A 128 3.90 4.45 -9.17
CA GLY A 128 4.16 3.02 -9.02
C GLY A 128 4.71 2.64 -7.64
N THR A 129 5.58 3.47 -7.04
CA THR A 129 6.04 3.27 -5.65
C THR A 129 4.86 3.36 -4.67
N ALA A 130 3.98 4.35 -4.86
CA ALA A 130 2.80 4.53 -4.01
C ALA A 130 1.83 3.35 -4.17
N GLU A 131 1.59 2.86 -5.39
CA GLU A 131 0.74 1.67 -5.62
C GLU A 131 1.33 0.41 -5.00
N THR A 132 2.62 0.16 -5.21
CA THR A 132 3.32 -1.00 -4.65
C THR A 132 3.22 -0.99 -3.12
N GLN A 133 3.40 0.18 -2.49
CA GLN A 133 3.26 0.30 -1.06
C GLN A 133 1.81 0.09 -0.60
N ALA A 134 0.83 0.63 -1.32
CA ALA A 134 -0.58 0.40 -1.00
C ALA A 134 -0.90 -1.11 -1.06
N GLN A 135 -0.42 -1.82 -2.08
CA GLN A 135 -0.57 -3.28 -2.19
C GLN A 135 0.12 -4.02 -1.05
N SER A 136 1.34 -3.65 -0.66
CA SER A 136 2.05 -4.32 0.44
C SER A 136 1.36 -4.14 1.80
N ASN A 137 0.49 -3.14 1.90
CA ASN A 137 -0.26 -2.84 3.12
C ASN A 137 -1.59 -3.61 3.19
N LEU A 138 -1.93 -4.38 2.16
CA LEU A 138 -3.08 -5.28 2.19
C LEU A 138 -2.72 -6.59 2.88
N PRO A 139 -3.66 -7.22 3.60
CA PRO A 139 -3.44 -8.55 4.15
C PRO A 139 -3.28 -9.55 3.01
N THR A 140 -2.33 -10.50 3.16
CA THR A 140 -2.22 -11.63 2.25
C THR A 140 -3.49 -12.47 2.30
N GLU A 141 -3.99 -12.90 1.14
CA GLU A 141 -5.10 -13.84 1.06
C GLU A 141 -4.57 -15.23 1.47
N GLU A 142 -5.09 -15.78 2.58
CA GLU A 142 -4.80 -17.14 3.06
C GLU A 142 -5.69 -18.18 2.37
#